data_AF-A0A958D8A6-F1
#
_entry.id   AF-A0A958D8A6-F1
#
_cell.length_a   1.000
_cell.length_b   1.000
_cell.length_c   1.000
_cell.angle_alpha   90.00
_cell.angle_beta   90.00
_cell.angle_gamma   90.00
#
_symmetry.space_group_name_H-M   'P 1'
#
loop_
_entity.id
_entity.type
_entity.pdbx_description
1 polymer ?
#
loop_
_entity_poly.entity_id
_entity_poly.type
_entity_poly.pdbx_seq_one_letter_code
_entity_poly.pdbx_strand_id
1 'polypeptide(L)'
;GGRIDHTLGNLALLALPRLAGVPVRMLDGGQSISLVRDRLVVAGAAGDTLSLIPFGGDAHGVSVTGVHWPLDDAELLVGPSLGISNRLTGSQAAITVRSGALLAIHIRAGAMGDE
;
A
#
# COMPACT_ATOMS: atom_id res chain seq x y z
N GLY A 1 13.36 10.99 -8.45
CA GLY A 1 12.49 10.29 -9.42
C GLY A 1 12.52 10.99 -10.77
N GLY A 2 11.82 10.45 -11.78
CA GLY A 2 11.66 11.09 -13.10
C GLY A 2 11.48 10.10 -14.26
N ARG A 3 11.94 8.85 -14.07
CA ARG A 3 11.81 7.76 -15.03
C ARG A 3 10.85 6.70 -14.52
N ILE A 4 9.64 6.66 -15.09
CA ILE A 4 8.57 5.75 -14.67
C ILE A 4 8.96 4.28 -14.80
N ASP A 5 9.73 3.94 -15.83
CA ASP A 5 10.23 2.59 -16.08
C ASP A 5 11.15 2.10 -14.94
N HIS A 6 12.01 2.98 -14.40
CA HIS A 6 12.84 2.65 -13.25
C HIS A 6 11.99 2.43 -11.98
N THR A 7 10.98 3.27 -11.75
CA THR A 7 10.07 3.11 -10.61
C THR A 7 9.34 1.77 -10.69
N LEU A 8 8.79 1.42 -11.84
CA LEU A 8 8.10 0.14 -12.05
C LEU A 8 9.06 -1.06 -11.87
N GLY A 9 10.28 -0.97 -12.42
CA GLY A 9 11.30 -1.99 -12.24
C GLY A 9 11.66 -2.20 -10.78
N ASN A 10 11.82 -1.11 -10.01
CA ASN A 10 12.08 -1.18 -8.59
C ASN A 10 10.91 -1.80 -7.82
N LEU A 11 9.67 -1.37 -8.07
CA LEU A 11 8.49 -1.94 -7.42
C LEU A 11 8.37 -3.45 -7.65
N ALA A 12 8.69 -3.94 -8.85
CA ALA A 12 8.70 -5.35 -9.16
C ALA A 12 9.69 -6.16 -8.29
N LEU A 13 10.76 -5.54 -7.78
CA LEU A 13 11.69 -6.20 -6.86
C LEU A 13 11.02 -6.63 -5.56
N LEU A 14 10.01 -5.89 -5.08
CA LEU A 14 9.26 -6.27 -3.86
C LEU A 14 8.52 -7.61 -4.02
N ALA A 15 8.20 -8.01 -5.25
CA ALA A 15 7.51 -9.26 -5.54
C ALA A 15 8.45 -10.46 -5.73
N LEU A 16 9.77 -10.29 -5.63
CA LEU A 16 10.71 -11.40 -5.74
C LEU A 16 10.41 -12.49 -4.70
N PRO A 17 10.33 -13.78 -5.08
CA PRO A 17 9.99 -14.87 -4.16
C PRO A 17 10.89 -14.95 -2.92
N ARG A 18 12.18 -14.62 -3.06
CA ARG A 18 13.14 -14.61 -1.95
C ARG A 18 12.85 -13.55 -0.88
N LEU A 19 12.01 -12.56 -1.18
CA LEU A 19 11.57 -11.55 -0.22
C LEU A 19 10.23 -11.91 0.43
N ALA A 20 9.62 -13.05 0.06
CA ALA A 20 8.41 -13.52 0.73
C ALA A 20 8.70 -13.75 2.22
N GLY A 21 7.90 -13.12 3.09
CA GLY A 21 8.09 -13.18 4.55
C GLY A 21 9.17 -12.24 5.08
N VAL A 22 9.91 -11.52 4.23
CA VAL A 22 10.88 -10.52 4.65
C VAL A 22 10.19 -9.14 4.69
N PRO A 23 10.27 -8.39 5.81
CA PRO A 23 9.78 -7.02 5.86
C PRO A 23 10.65 -6.12 4.97
N VAL A 24 10.16 -5.78 3.78
CA VAL A 24 10.83 -4.89 2.83
C VAL A 24 9.96 -3.67 2.57
N ARG A 25 10.59 -2.50 2.59
CA ARG A 25 9.94 -1.22 2.34
C ARG A 25 10.82 -0.37 1.44
N MET A 26 10.21 0.22 0.41
CA MET A 26 10.82 1.29 -0.38
C MET A 26 10.44 2.63 0.22
N LEU A 27 11.40 3.56 0.26
CA LEU A 27 11.23 4.92 0.75
C LEU A 27 11.55 5.87 -0.39
N ASP A 28 10.67 6.82 -0.66
CA ASP A 28 10.90 7.90 -1.62
C ASP A 28 10.27 9.18 -1.08
N GLY A 29 11.11 10.10 -0.59
CA GLY A 29 10.65 11.29 0.12
C GLY A 29 9.73 10.95 1.31
N GLY A 30 8.60 11.65 1.41
CA GLY A 30 7.56 11.40 2.41
C GLY A 30 6.64 10.22 2.10
N GLN A 31 7.03 9.34 1.18
CA GLN A 31 6.27 8.15 0.79
C GLN A 31 7.00 6.87 1.20
N SER A 32 6.21 5.85 1.53
CA SER A 32 6.72 4.49 1.70
C SER A 32 5.84 3.46 1.03
N ILE A 33 6.47 2.42 0.50
CA ILE A 33 5.79 1.37 -0.26
C ILE A 33 6.21 0.00 0.27
N SER A 34 5.24 -0.85 0.57
CA SER A 34 5.46 -2.23 1.02
C SER A 34 4.55 -3.18 0.25
N LEU A 35 4.97 -4.44 0.06
CA LEU A 35 4.11 -5.48 -0.52
C LEU A 35 3.44 -6.28 0.60
N VAL A 36 2.12 -6.35 0.59
CA VAL A 36 1.30 -7.06 1.58
C VAL A 36 0.82 -8.38 0.98
N ARG A 37 1.12 -9.50 1.66
CA ARG A 37 0.70 -10.86 1.27
C ARG A 37 -0.13 -11.59 2.32
N ASP A 38 -0.14 -11.07 3.55
CA ASP A 38 -0.94 -11.58 4.68
C ASP A 38 -1.39 -10.39 5.51
N ARG A 39 -0.45 -9.72 6.19
CA ARG A 39 -0.75 -8.58 7.05
C ARG A 39 0.31 -7.49 6.98
N LEU A 40 -0.11 -6.24 7.20
CA LEU A 40 0.77 -5.11 7.41
C LEU A 40 0.14 -4.09 8.36
N VAL A 41 0.93 -3.56 9.28
CA VAL A 41 0.57 -2.36 10.04
C VAL A 41 1.40 -1.19 9.51
N VAL A 42 0.72 -0.12 9.13
CA VAL A 42 1.32 1.14 8.69
C VAL A 42 1.20 2.12 9.84
N ALA A 43 2.34 2.55 10.38
CA ALA A 43 2.40 3.67 11.32
C ALA A 43 2.44 5.00 10.57
N GLY A 44 1.66 5.98 11.02
CA GLY A 44 1.53 7.29 10.40
C GLY A 44 0.82 8.28 11.33
N ALA A 45 0.15 9.26 10.74
CA ALA A 45 -0.68 10.22 11.45
C ALA A 45 -2.05 10.36 10.78
N ALA A 46 -3.03 10.86 11.54
CA ALA A 46 -4.34 11.20 10.99
C ALA A 46 -4.15 12.23 9.87
N GLY A 47 -4.78 11.97 8.72
CA GLY A 47 -4.61 12.81 7.53
C GLY A 47 -3.68 12.23 6.47
N ASP A 48 -2.77 11.32 6.83
CA ASP A 48 -1.91 10.62 5.87
C ASP A 48 -2.74 9.82 4.86
N THR A 49 -2.23 9.69 3.63
CA THR A 49 -2.89 8.92 2.58
C THR A 49 -2.37 7.48 2.58
N LEU A 50 -3.27 6.51 2.45
CA LEU A 50 -2.97 5.10 2.23
C LEU A 50 -3.68 4.62 0.97
N SER A 51 -2.91 4.18 -0.02
CA SER A 51 -3.42 3.56 -1.24
C SER A 51 -3.05 2.08 -1.30
N LEU A 52 -4.02 1.25 -1.64
CA LEU A 52 -3.86 -0.20 -1.85
C LEU A 52 -4.08 -0.53 -3.32
N ILE A 53 -3.08 -1.12 -3.95
CA ILE A 53 -3.10 -1.46 -5.38
C ILE A 53 -2.77 -2.95 -5.55
N PRO A 54 -3.66 -3.76 -6.17
CA PRO A 54 -3.34 -5.14 -6.53
C PRO A 54 -2.06 -5.26 -7.34
N PHE A 55 -1.22 -6.24 -7.00
CA PHE A 55 0.09 -6.41 -7.61
C PHE A 55 0.38 -7.87 -7.94
N GLY A 56 0.56 -8.17 -9.22
CA GLY A 56 0.75 -9.54 -9.72
C GLY A 56 -0.56 -10.34 -9.90
N GLY A 57 -1.72 -9.70 -9.74
CA GLY A 57 -3.05 -10.30 -9.87
C GLY A 57 -4.05 -9.62 -8.92
N ASP A 58 -5.26 -10.15 -8.87
CA ASP A 58 -6.31 -9.71 -7.95
C ASP A 58 -5.97 -10.06 -6.50
N ALA A 59 -6.53 -9.31 -5.56
CA ALA A 59 -6.43 -9.57 -4.13
C ALA A 59 -7.82 -9.77 -3.51
N HIS A 60 -7.99 -10.85 -2.75
CA HIS A 60 -9.27 -11.22 -2.15
C HIS A 60 -9.19 -11.25 -0.63
N GLY A 61 -10.31 -10.96 0.01
CA GLY A 61 -10.40 -10.87 1.47
C GLY A 61 -9.54 -9.76 2.05
N VAL A 62 -9.62 -8.59 1.41
CA VAL A 62 -8.92 -7.39 1.84
C VAL A 62 -9.72 -6.70 2.94
N SER A 63 -9.15 -6.59 4.13
CA SER A 63 -9.71 -5.80 5.22
C SER A 63 -8.75 -4.69 5.63
N VAL A 64 -9.29 -3.51 5.91
CA VAL A 64 -8.50 -2.32 6.27
C VAL A 64 -9.20 -1.56 7.39
N THR A 65 -8.45 -1.26 8.45
CA THR A 65 -8.92 -0.50 9.61
C THR A 65 -7.98 0.67 9.92
N GLY A 66 -8.43 1.62 10.75
CA GLY A 66 -7.68 2.84 11.05
C GLY A 66 -7.67 3.84 9.90
N VAL A 67 -8.67 3.74 9.00
CA VAL A 67 -8.81 4.56 7.81
C VAL A 67 -10.25 5.09 7.67
N HIS A 68 -10.42 6.15 6.88
CA HIS A 68 -11.70 6.84 6.71
C HIS A 68 -12.73 5.99 5.95
N TRP A 69 -12.27 5.21 4.95
CA TRP A 69 -13.11 4.28 4.20
C TRP A 69 -12.65 2.84 4.48
N PRO A 70 -13.08 2.23 5.61
CA PRO A 70 -12.65 0.87 5.94
C PRO A 70 -13.11 -0.12 4.87
N LEU A 71 -12.30 -1.16 4.69
CA LEU A 71 -12.66 -2.31 3.88
C LEU A 71 -12.89 -3.51 4.79
N ASP A 72 -13.90 -4.31 4.49
CA ASP A 72 -14.18 -5.55 5.18
C ASP A 72 -14.42 -6.63 4.14
N ASP A 73 -13.54 -7.64 4.12
CA ASP A 73 -13.59 -8.77 3.20
C ASP A 73 -13.78 -8.37 1.72
N ALA A 74 -13.13 -7.29 1.30
CA ALA A 74 -13.29 -6.73 -0.02
C ALA A 74 -12.45 -7.47 -1.08
N GLU A 75 -12.88 -7.36 -2.34
CA GLU A 75 -12.09 -7.75 -3.50
C GLU A 75 -11.48 -6.50 -4.14
N LEU A 76 -10.15 -6.51 -4.28
CA LEU A 76 -9.43 -5.50 -5.03
C LEU A 76 -8.93 -6.14 -6.32
N LEU A 77 -9.61 -5.83 -7.41
CA LEU A 77 -9.31 -6.34 -8.75
C LEU A 77 -8.31 -5.43 -9.46
N VAL A 78 -7.51 -5.99 -10.37
CA VAL A 78 -6.64 -5.21 -11.24
C VAL A 78 -7.49 -4.33 -12.17
N GLY A 79 -7.30 -3.01 -12.10
CA GLY A 79 -7.99 -2.02 -12.94
C GLY A 79 -8.86 -1.07 -12.12
N PRO A 80 -9.91 -1.55 -11.42
CA PRO A 80 -10.71 -0.72 -10.52
C PRO A 80 -9.89 -0.09 -9.37
N SER A 81 -10.27 1.12 -8.94
CA SER A 81 -9.50 1.94 -7.99
C SER A 81 -10.03 1.95 -6.55
N LEU A 82 -10.82 0.95 -6.13
CA LEU A 82 -11.55 0.94 -4.86
C LEU A 82 -10.67 1.15 -3.60
N GLY A 83 -9.38 0.80 -3.67
CA GLY A 83 -8.43 0.93 -2.56
C GLY A 83 -7.53 2.17 -2.58
N ILE A 84 -7.69 3.07 -3.55
CA ILE A 84 -6.75 4.19 -3.78
C ILE A 84 -7.17 5.43 -3.01
N SER A 85 -6.19 6.13 -2.43
CA SER A 85 -6.35 7.43 -1.76
C SER A 85 -7.23 7.42 -0.50
N ASN A 86 -7.18 6.33 0.27
CA ASN A 86 -7.77 6.30 1.60
C ASN A 86 -6.99 7.19 2.57
N ARG A 87 -7.56 7.50 3.73
CA ARG A 87 -6.95 8.41 4.70
C ARG A 87 -6.88 7.79 6.07
N LEU A 88 -5.71 7.83 6.70
CA LEU A 88 -5.55 7.41 8.09
C LEU A 88 -6.39 8.29 9.01
N THR A 89 -7.05 7.67 9.98
CA THR A 89 -7.85 8.38 11.01
C THR A 89 -7.10 8.56 12.32
N GLY A 90 -5.91 7.96 12.45
CA GLY A 90 -5.10 8.00 13.66
C GLY A 90 -3.63 7.68 13.40
N SER A 91 -2.94 7.14 14.40
CA SER A 91 -1.51 6.85 14.33
C SER A 91 -1.14 5.59 13.56
N GLN A 92 -2.13 4.78 13.16
CA GLN A 92 -1.88 3.55 12.41
C GLN A 92 -3.07 3.10 11.58
N ALA A 93 -2.77 2.35 10.52
CA ALA A 93 -3.73 1.55 9.76
C ALA A 93 -3.28 0.08 9.75
N ALA A 94 -4.23 -0.84 9.80
CA ALA A 94 -3.96 -2.28 9.68
C ALA A 94 -4.60 -2.82 8.41
N ILE A 95 -3.84 -3.61 7.65
CA ILE A 95 -4.24 -4.22 6.38
C ILE A 95 -4.09 -5.73 6.52
N THR A 96 -5.08 -6.48 6.07
CA THR A 96 -4.98 -7.94 5.87
C THR A 96 -5.43 -8.34 4.48
N VAL A 97 -4.86 -9.43 3.96
CA VAL A 97 -5.17 -10.05 2.66
C VAL A 97 -5.21 -11.55 2.87
N ARG A 98 -6.25 -12.23 2.36
CA ARG A 98 -6.30 -13.70 2.40
C ARG A 98 -5.60 -14.35 1.21
N SER A 99 -5.74 -13.77 0.03
CA SER A 99 -5.05 -14.24 -1.18
C SER A 99 -4.72 -13.08 -2.13
N GLY A 100 -3.69 -13.28 -2.93
CA GLY A 100 -3.11 -12.23 -3.79
C GLY A 100 -2.08 -11.38 -3.06
N ALA A 101 -1.77 -10.21 -3.62
CA ALA A 101 -0.85 -9.25 -3.01
C ALA A 101 -1.23 -7.81 -3.33
N LEU A 102 -0.94 -6.90 -2.40
CA LEU A 102 -1.20 -5.47 -2.54
C LEU A 102 0.08 -4.67 -2.36
N LEU A 103 0.33 -3.68 -3.21
CA LEU A 103 1.19 -2.56 -2.84
C LEU A 103 0.43 -1.67 -1.87
N ALA A 104 0.97 -1.50 -0.67
CA ALA A 104 0.53 -0.50 0.28
C ALA A 104 1.44 0.72 0.15
N ILE A 105 0.89 1.82 -0.36
CA ILE A 105 1.57 3.09 -0.56
C ILE A 105 1.06 4.06 0.51
N HIS A 106 1.94 4.46 1.41
CA HIS A 106 1.67 5.42 2.47
C HIS A 106 2.37 6.74 2.17
N ILE A 107 1.62 7.83 2.17
CA ILE A 107 2.10 9.18 1.87
C ILE A 107 1.79 10.06 3.08
N ARG A 108 2.81 10.69 3.66
CA ARG A 108 2.64 11.63 4.77
C ARG A 108 1.87 12.87 4.32
N ALA A 109 0.93 13.33 5.15
CA ALA A 109 0.29 14.62 4.92
C ALA A 109 1.33 15.74 4.85
N GLY A 110 1.20 16.64 3.87
CA GLY A 110 2.17 17.73 3.65
C GLY A 110 3.45 17.33 2.91
N ALA A 111 3.70 16.05 2.64
CA ALA A 111 4.87 15.63 1.85
C ALA A 111 4.74 15.91 0.34
N MET A 112 3.53 16.24 -0.13
CA MET A 112 3.21 16.64 -1.50
C MET A 112 3.01 18.17 -1.60
N GLY A 113 3.69 18.93 -0.75
CA GLY A 113 3.71 20.38 -0.74
C GLY A 113 5.13 20.85 -0.51
N ASP A 114 5.85 21.02 -1.61
CA ASP A 114 7.04 21.86 -1.83
C ASP A 114 7.73 21.32 -3.10
N GLU A 115 7.12 21.59 -4.26
CA GLU A 115 7.84 21.83 -5.52
C GLU A 115 7.66 23.30 -5.91
#